data_AF-A0A2S0L021-F1
#
_entry.id   AF-A0A2S0L021-F1
#
_cell.length_a   1.000
_cell.length_b   1.000
_cell.length_c   1.000
_cell.angle_alpha   90.00
_cell.angle_beta   90.00
_cell.angle_gamma   90.00
#
_symmetry.space_group_name_H-M   'P 1'
#
loop_
_entity.id
_entity.type
_entity.pdbx_description
1 polymer ?
#
loop_
_entity_poly.entity_id
_entity_poly.type
_entity_poly.pdbx_seq_one_letter_code
_entity_poly.pdbx_strand_id
1 'polypeptide(L)'
;MQGENPILPFSDERPVPAADPRRLWLGDSLQFAFDTAGSGHPADCVEFALGELADGSIPVLKLGAPPLGGDLPGDYTVPGSFVGRETALRKVEKIPGGRRYLIRLKQSELYPLIPAVAEKLRFSLLINENDGSGRIGYHHWADGIGNGKDPVRYGTLLPPPSR
;
A
#
# COMPACT_ATOMS: atom_id res chain seq x y z
N MET A 1 -0.48 25.02 -16.27
CA MET A 1 -1.44 24.41 -15.33
C MET A 1 -0.72 23.31 -14.57
N GLN A 2 -0.43 23.51 -13.29
CA GLN A 2 0.10 22.47 -12.42
C GLN A 2 -1.05 21.51 -12.09
N GLY A 3 -0.99 20.30 -12.64
CA GLY A 3 -1.97 19.26 -12.32
C GLY A 3 -1.85 18.90 -10.85
N GLU A 4 -2.95 19.04 -10.12
CA GLU A 4 -3.07 18.50 -8.78
C GLU A 4 -2.83 17.00 -8.84
N ASN A 5 -1.87 16.50 -8.04
CA ASN A 5 -1.68 15.07 -7.89
C ASN A 5 -2.99 14.48 -7.34
N PRO A 6 -3.48 13.34 -7.85
CA PRO A 6 -4.68 12.72 -7.31
C PRO A 6 -4.46 12.38 -5.84
N ILE A 7 -5.25 13.02 -4.97
CA ILE A 7 -5.30 12.80 -3.53
C ILE A 7 -6.54 11.97 -3.25
N LEU A 8 -6.40 10.90 -2.47
CA LEU A 8 -7.55 10.12 -1.97
C LEU A 8 -7.91 10.61 -0.56
N PRO A 9 -8.93 11.47 -0.39
CA PRO A 9 -9.47 11.76 0.94
C PRO A 9 -10.33 10.59 1.43
N PHE A 10 -10.06 10.09 2.64
CA PHE A 10 -10.93 9.17 3.36
C PHE A 10 -11.51 9.88 4.58
N SER A 11 -12.83 9.82 4.73
CA SER A 11 -13.53 10.42 5.86
C SER A 11 -13.84 9.39 6.92
N ASP A 12 -13.19 9.52 8.07
CA ASP A 12 -13.53 8.84 9.31
C ASP A 12 -13.31 9.83 10.46
N GLU A 13 -14.38 10.13 11.18
CA GLU A 13 -14.39 11.11 12.26
C GLU A 13 -13.79 10.57 13.56
N ARG A 14 -13.63 9.25 13.70
CA ARG A 14 -13.10 8.59 14.91
C ARG A 14 -12.08 7.50 14.57
N PRO A 15 -10.93 7.88 14.01
CA PRO A 15 -9.89 6.95 13.61
C PRO A 15 -9.31 6.15 14.78
N VAL A 16 -9.35 4.84 14.64
CA VAL A 16 -8.86 3.82 15.54
C VAL A 16 -7.51 3.29 15.05
N PRO A 17 -6.38 3.72 15.65
CA PRO A 17 -5.06 3.23 15.28
C PRO A 17 -4.91 1.74 15.59
N ALA A 18 -4.07 1.05 14.81
CA ALA A 18 -3.74 -0.33 15.11
C ALA A 18 -2.89 -0.41 16.40
N ALA A 19 -3.19 -1.41 17.25
CA ALA A 19 -2.41 -1.67 18.46
C ALA A 19 -1.09 -2.41 18.18
N ASP A 20 -1.04 -3.20 17.11
CA ASP A 20 0.12 -3.99 16.70
C ASP A 20 0.57 -3.54 15.30
N PRO A 21 1.82 -3.05 15.13
CA PRO A 21 2.32 -2.61 13.83
C PRO A 21 2.50 -3.76 12.83
N ARG A 22 2.43 -5.03 13.25
CA ARG A 22 2.40 -6.20 12.36
C ARG A 22 0.98 -6.59 11.93
N ARG A 23 -0.05 -6.02 12.57
CA ARG A 23 -1.47 -6.28 12.27
C ARG A 23 -2.19 -4.97 11.99
N LEU A 24 -1.59 -4.12 11.15
CA LEU A 24 -2.16 -2.83 10.76
C LEU A 24 -3.59 -2.93 10.24
N TRP A 25 -3.92 -4.04 9.57
CA TRP A 25 -5.27 -4.34 9.08
C TRP A 25 -6.35 -4.42 10.15
N LEU A 26 -5.98 -4.55 11.43
CA LEU A 26 -6.94 -4.52 12.53
C LEU A 26 -7.37 -3.10 12.90
N GLY A 27 -6.61 -2.05 12.58
CA GLY A 27 -7.01 -0.66 12.77
C GLY A 27 -7.23 0.05 11.44
N ASP A 28 -7.49 1.36 11.51
CA ASP A 28 -7.62 2.18 10.30
C ASP A 28 -6.29 2.32 9.60
N SER A 29 -6.25 1.76 8.40
CA SER A 29 -5.02 1.56 7.67
C SER A 29 -5.27 1.47 6.18
N LEU A 30 -4.25 1.79 5.41
CA LEU A 30 -4.20 1.62 3.98
C LEU A 30 -3.38 0.36 3.67
N GLN A 31 -3.82 -0.43 2.70
CA GLN A 31 -3.11 -1.60 2.20
C GLN A 31 -3.20 -1.64 0.68
N PHE A 32 -2.09 -1.92 0.02
CA PHE A 32 -2.03 -1.90 -1.44
C PHE A 32 -1.02 -2.90 -1.96
N ALA A 33 -1.21 -3.29 -3.22
CA ALA A 33 -0.35 -4.26 -3.86
C ALA A 33 -0.19 -3.98 -5.35
N PHE A 34 0.95 -4.38 -5.89
CA PHE A 34 1.23 -4.44 -7.31
C PHE A 34 1.52 -5.87 -7.72
N ASP A 35 0.94 -6.31 -8.83
CA ASP A 35 1.43 -7.50 -9.54
C ASP A 35 2.61 -7.06 -10.42
N THR A 36 3.80 -7.50 -10.02
CA THR A 36 5.06 -6.99 -10.55
C THR A 36 5.41 -7.56 -11.93
N ALA A 37 4.81 -8.70 -12.28
CA ALA A 37 5.00 -9.38 -13.56
C ALA A 37 3.78 -9.24 -14.50
N GLY A 38 2.64 -8.79 -13.98
CA GLY A 38 1.36 -8.73 -14.70
C GLY A 38 0.68 -10.09 -14.86
N SER A 39 1.20 -11.14 -14.22
CA SER A 39 0.81 -12.54 -14.42
C SER A 39 -0.54 -12.91 -13.79
N GLY A 40 -0.98 -12.15 -12.78
CA GLY A 40 -2.11 -12.50 -11.94
C GLY A 40 -1.79 -13.53 -10.85
N HIS A 41 -0.53 -13.96 -10.70
CA HIS A 41 -0.15 -14.92 -9.67
C HIS A 41 0.16 -14.24 -8.33
N PRO A 42 -0.33 -14.78 -7.20
CA PRO A 42 -0.05 -14.24 -5.85
C PRO A 42 1.45 -14.14 -5.54
N ALA A 43 2.24 -15.08 -6.05
CA ALA A 43 3.68 -15.12 -5.84
C ALA A 43 4.43 -14.01 -6.59
N ASP A 44 3.80 -13.30 -7.53
CA ASP A 44 4.42 -12.22 -8.29
C ASP A 44 4.05 -10.83 -7.75
N CYS A 45 3.42 -10.78 -6.57
CA CYS A 45 2.94 -9.53 -5.98
C CYS A 45 3.87 -8.98 -4.91
N VAL A 46 4.02 -7.65 -4.93
CA VAL A 46 4.50 -6.88 -3.78
C VAL A 46 3.32 -6.24 -3.08
N GLU A 47 3.29 -6.31 -1.76
CA GLU A 47 2.17 -5.85 -0.94
C GLU A 47 2.66 -5.06 0.27
N PHE A 48 1.98 -3.96 0.58
CA PHE A 48 2.29 -3.08 1.69
C PHE A 48 1.05 -2.75 2.52
N ALA A 49 1.25 -2.50 3.81
CA ALA A 49 0.27 -1.84 4.66
C ALA A 49 0.91 -0.66 5.41
N LEU A 50 0.13 0.39 5.65
CA LEU A 50 0.49 1.49 6.53
C LEU A 50 -0.71 1.97 7.33
N GLY A 51 -0.47 2.40 8.55
CA GLY A 51 -1.49 2.96 9.44
C GLY A 51 -0.82 3.81 10.50
N GLU A 52 -1.58 4.64 11.19
CA GLU A 52 -1.07 5.36 12.35
C GLU A 52 -1.19 4.45 13.59
N LEU A 53 -0.20 4.49 14.46
CA LEU A 53 -0.25 3.88 15.79
C LEU A 53 -0.66 4.92 16.85
N ALA A 54 -1.01 4.47 18.06
CA ALA A 54 -1.42 5.36 19.14
C ALA A 54 -0.34 6.40 19.54
N ASP A 55 0.94 6.12 19.29
CA ASP A 55 2.05 7.04 19.52
C ASP A 55 2.28 8.06 18.37
N GLY A 56 1.43 8.04 17.35
CA GLY A 56 1.51 8.89 16.17
C GLY A 56 2.54 8.44 15.12
N SER A 57 3.23 7.32 15.35
CA SER A 57 4.11 6.74 14.33
C SER A 57 3.29 6.14 13.18
N ILE A 58 3.87 6.16 11.98
CA ILE A 58 3.26 5.63 10.75
C ILE A 58 4.20 4.57 10.18
N PRO A 59 4.16 3.33 10.69
CA PRO A 59 4.88 2.22 10.09
C PRO A 59 4.37 1.93 8.67
N VAL A 60 5.28 1.53 7.81
CA VAL A 60 4.97 0.92 6.50
C VAL A 60 5.52 -0.49 6.58
N LEU A 61 4.65 -1.50 6.54
CA LEU A 61 5.02 -2.91 6.58
C LEU A 61 4.97 -3.48 5.17
N LYS A 62 6.06 -4.12 4.73
CA LYS A 62 6.06 -4.91 3.50
C LYS A 62 5.51 -6.29 3.83
N LEU A 63 4.30 -6.59 3.37
CA LEU A 63 3.59 -7.83 3.69
C LEU A 63 4.03 -8.99 2.81
N GLY A 64 4.28 -8.72 1.53
CA GLY A 64 4.65 -9.73 0.54
C GLY A 64 5.52 -9.14 -0.55
N ALA A 65 6.30 -10.01 -1.17
CA ALA A 65 7.09 -9.74 -2.36
C ALA A 65 7.36 -11.07 -3.07
N PRO A 66 7.71 -11.04 -4.37
CA PRO A 66 8.10 -12.25 -5.07
C PRO A 66 9.28 -12.98 -4.42
N PRO A 67 9.41 -14.30 -4.60
CA PRO A 67 10.61 -15.03 -4.21
C PRO A 67 11.76 -14.61 -5.14
N LEU A 68 12.64 -13.75 -4.63
CA LEU A 68 13.74 -13.19 -5.40
C LEU A 68 15.04 -13.97 -5.13
N GLY A 69 15.78 -14.24 -6.20
CA GLY A 69 17.16 -14.72 -6.15
C GLY A 69 18.14 -13.68 -6.68
N GLY A 70 19.43 -13.88 -6.40
CA GLY A 70 20.50 -13.00 -6.87
C GLY A 70 20.63 -11.69 -6.09
N ASP A 71 21.32 -10.73 -6.69
CA ASP A 71 21.57 -9.42 -6.07
C ASP A 71 20.30 -8.57 -6.06
N LEU A 72 19.98 -8.03 -4.88
CA LEU A 72 18.86 -7.11 -4.67
C LEU A 72 19.37 -5.67 -4.63
N PRO A 73 18.51 -4.67 -4.92
CA PRO A 73 18.83 -3.28 -4.61
C PRO A 73 19.30 -3.15 -3.15
N GLY A 74 20.39 -2.42 -2.90
CA GLY A 74 21.01 -2.37 -1.57
C GLY A 74 20.12 -1.78 -0.46
N ASP A 75 19.06 -1.07 -0.82
CA ASP A 75 18.06 -0.51 0.09
C ASP A 75 16.69 -1.21 -0.02
N TYR A 76 16.65 -2.41 -0.59
CA TYR A 76 15.45 -3.23 -0.67
C TYR A 76 15.03 -3.72 0.72
N THR A 77 13.78 -3.45 1.11
CA THR A 77 13.19 -4.06 2.30
C THR A 77 12.68 -5.46 1.97
N VAL A 78 13.05 -6.46 2.77
CA VAL A 78 12.52 -7.85 2.67
C VAL A 78 11.09 -7.94 3.21
N PRO A 79 10.24 -8.85 2.68
CA PRO A 79 8.88 -9.03 3.20
C PRO A 79 8.90 -9.45 4.69
N GLY A 80 7.91 -8.99 5.46
CA GLY A 80 7.82 -9.15 6.91
C GLY A 80 8.54 -8.07 7.73
N SER A 81 9.22 -7.13 7.07
CA SER A 81 9.97 -6.03 7.68
C SER A 81 9.32 -4.67 7.43
N PHE A 82 9.67 -3.70 8.28
CA PHE A 82 9.23 -2.33 8.13
C PHE A 82 10.11 -1.57 7.14
N VAL A 83 9.48 -0.82 6.24
CA VAL A 83 10.15 0.01 5.25
C VAL A 83 10.69 1.28 5.90
N GLY A 84 11.99 1.52 5.69
CA GLY A 84 12.70 2.66 6.26
C GLY A 84 12.23 4.02 5.71
N ARG A 85 12.69 5.10 6.34
CA ARG A 85 12.29 6.47 5.94
C ARG A 85 13.03 6.94 4.69
N GLU A 86 14.16 6.33 4.40
CA GLU A 86 15.01 6.55 3.23
C GLU A 86 14.38 6.03 1.93
N THR A 87 13.56 4.98 2.00
CA THR A 87 12.85 4.41 0.83
C THR A 87 11.33 4.63 0.86
N ALA A 88 10.76 5.06 1.99
CA ALA A 88 9.34 5.41 2.10
C ALA A 88 9.11 6.70 2.91
N LEU A 89 8.79 7.79 2.19
CA LEU A 89 8.24 9.00 2.81
C LEU A 89 6.75 8.77 3.07
N ARG A 90 6.30 9.03 4.30
CA ARG A 90 4.90 8.89 4.69
C ARG A 90 4.43 10.05 5.55
N LYS A 91 3.17 10.43 5.39
CA LYS A 91 2.51 11.46 6.17
C LYS A 91 1.03 11.12 6.32
N VAL A 92 0.47 11.37 7.50
CA VAL A 92 -0.97 11.37 7.73
C VAL A 92 -1.36 12.81 8.09
N GLU A 93 -2.30 13.38 7.35
CA GLU A 93 -2.85 14.71 7.60
C GLU A 93 -4.27 14.56 8.13
N LYS A 94 -4.59 15.25 9.23
CA LYS A 94 -5.97 15.45 9.65
C LYS A 94 -6.61 16.45 8.69
N ILE A 95 -7.74 16.09 8.11
CA ILE A 95 -8.55 16.93 7.22
C ILE A 95 -9.97 17.00 7.78
N PRO A 96 -10.79 18.00 7.40
CA PRO A 96 -12.21 17.99 7.76
C PRO A 96 -12.87 16.67 7.34
N GLY A 97 -13.52 16.01 8.28
CA GLY A 97 -14.19 14.73 8.06
C GLY A 97 -13.27 13.50 8.06
N GLY A 98 -11.94 13.61 8.18
CA GLY A 98 -11.10 12.43 8.34
C GLY A 98 -9.60 12.60 8.16
N ARG A 99 -8.99 11.66 7.43
CA ARG A 99 -7.53 11.56 7.29
C ARG A 99 -7.12 11.44 5.83
N ARG A 100 -5.97 12.04 5.53
CA ARG A 100 -5.29 11.87 4.25
C ARG A 100 -3.96 11.16 4.48
N TYR A 101 -3.82 9.99 3.87
CA TYR A 101 -2.58 9.21 3.89
C TYR A 101 -1.79 9.55 2.62
N LEU A 102 -0.56 10.01 2.80
CA LEU A 102 0.39 10.23 1.72
C LEU A 102 1.55 9.27 1.87
N ILE A 103 1.87 8.55 0.80
CA ILE A 103 3.04 7.68 0.74
C ILE A 103 3.78 7.90 -0.58
N ARG A 104 5.11 7.99 -0.49
CA ARG A 104 6.01 7.94 -1.64
C ARG A 104 7.03 6.84 -1.39
N LEU A 105 6.99 5.82 -2.24
CA LEU A 105 7.95 4.72 -2.24
C LEU A 105 9.04 4.95 -3.28
N LYS A 106 10.27 4.57 -2.94
CA LYS A 106 11.35 4.42 -3.92
C LYS A 106 11.08 3.18 -4.77
N GLN A 107 11.48 3.22 -6.04
CA GLN A 107 11.29 2.11 -6.98
C GLN A 107 11.90 0.79 -6.49
N SER A 108 12.98 0.83 -5.71
CA SER A 108 13.61 -0.37 -5.14
C SER A 108 12.65 -1.16 -4.26
N GLU A 109 11.69 -0.52 -3.58
CA GLU A 109 10.70 -1.26 -2.79
C GLU A 109 9.73 -2.08 -3.64
N LEU A 110 9.54 -1.68 -4.89
CA LEU A 110 8.64 -2.35 -5.83
C LEU A 110 9.34 -3.45 -6.63
N TYR A 111 10.65 -3.67 -6.44
CA TYR A 111 11.40 -4.69 -7.18
C TYR A 111 10.70 -6.07 -7.07
N PRO A 112 10.53 -6.80 -8.19
CA PRO A 112 11.16 -6.62 -9.50
C PRO A 112 10.33 -5.80 -10.50
N LEU A 113 9.30 -5.06 -10.05
CA LEU A 113 8.49 -4.25 -10.96
C LEU A 113 9.36 -3.22 -11.68
N ILE A 114 9.27 -3.20 -13.00
CA ILE A 114 9.85 -2.18 -13.87
C ILE A 114 8.70 -1.55 -14.67
N PRO A 115 8.17 -0.38 -14.23
CA PRO A 115 6.98 0.20 -14.84
C PRO A 115 7.12 0.51 -16.33
N ALA A 116 8.33 0.87 -16.78
CA ALA A 116 8.60 1.21 -18.18
C ALA A 116 8.49 0.02 -19.15
N VAL A 117 8.62 -1.21 -18.65
CA VAL A 117 8.48 -2.45 -19.46
C VAL A 117 7.18 -3.18 -19.16
N ALA A 118 6.45 -2.79 -18.10
CA ALA A 118 5.16 -3.35 -17.79
C ALA A 118 4.12 -2.84 -18.79
N GLU A 119 3.49 -3.74 -19.56
CA GLU A 119 2.43 -3.38 -20.50
C GLU A 119 1.23 -2.72 -19.80
N LYS A 120 0.94 -3.15 -18.57
CA LYS A 120 -0.10 -2.62 -17.68
C LYS A 120 0.38 -2.74 -16.25
N LEU A 121 0.36 -1.63 -15.50
CA LEU A 121 0.62 -1.67 -14.07
C LEU A 121 -0.63 -2.18 -13.35
N ARG A 122 -0.58 -3.41 -12.84
CA ARG A 122 -1.70 -4.02 -12.13
C ARG A 122 -1.63 -3.67 -10.64
N PHE A 123 -2.68 -3.05 -10.13
CA PHE A 123 -2.72 -2.46 -8.80
C PHE A 123 -4.04 -2.78 -8.07
N SER A 124 -3.99 -2.90 -6.76
CA SER A 124 -5.17 -2.88 -5.90
C SER A 124 -4.87 -2.08 -4.63
N LEU A 125 -5.91 -1.46 -4.10
CA LEU A 125 -5.88 -0.62 -2.91
C LEU A 125 -7.08 -0.98 -2.05
N LEU A 126 -6.88 -1.15 -0.74
CA LEU A 126 -7.95 -1.15 0.23
C LEU A 126 -7.65 -0.26 1.43
N ILE A 127 -8.72 0.16 2.08
CA ILE A 127 -8.74 0.98 3.30
C ILE A 127 -9.49 0.17 4.33
N ASN A 128 -8.82 -0.24 5.40
CA ASN A 128 -9.42 -0.94 6.53
C ASN A 128 -10.14 0.06 7.44
N GLU A 129 -11.27 -0.34 7.98
CA GLU A 129 -12.10 0.46 8.89
C GLU A 129 -12.33 -0.29 10.20
N ASN A 130 -12.13 0.39 11.33
CA ASN A 130 -12.36 -0.10 12.68
C ASN A 130 -13.20 0.89 13.49
N ASP A 131 -14.23 0.40 14.18
CA ASP A 131 -15.21 1.20 14.93
C ASP A 131 -14.90 1.36 16.44
N GLY A 132 -13.76 0.83 16.89
CA GLY A 132 -13.29 0.77 18.27
C GLY A 132 -13.53 -0.58 18.94
N SER A 133 -14.43 -1.40 18.40
CA SER A 133 -14.69 -2.78 18.86
C SER A 133 -13.97 -3.82 18.00
N GLY A 134 -13.58 -3.45 16.79
CA GLY A 134 -12.81 -4.28 15.87
C GLY A 134 -12.91 -3.77 14.43
N ARG A 135 -12.22 -4.46 13.53
CA ARG A 135 -12.36 -4.19 12.10
C ARG A 135 -13.76 -4.58 11.65
N ILE A 136 -14.50 -3.63 11.09
CA ILE A 136 -15.87 -3.84 10.59
C ILE A 136 -15.90 -4.12 9.08
N GLY A 137 -14.85 -3.74 8.36
CA GLY A 137 -14.78 -3.96 6.93
C GLY A 137 -13.56 -3.35 6.27
N TYR A 138 -13.68 -3.15 4.96
CA TYR A 138 -12.75 -2.38 4.16
C TYR A 138 -13.44 -1.84 2.90
N HIS A 139 -12.99 -0.68 2.47
CA HIS A 139 -13.28 -0.15 1.13
C HIS A 139 -12.13 -0.47 0.19
N HIS A 140 -12.38 -0.58 -1.11
CA HIS A 140 -11.34 -0.95 -2.07
C HIS A 140 -11.49 -0.27 -3.43
N TRP A 141 -10.36 -0.06 -4.10
CA TRP A 141 -10.27 0.14 -5.54
C TRP A 141 -9.60 -1.08 -6.15
N ALA A 142 -10.34 -1.75 -7.03
CA ALA A 142 -10.07 -3.12 -7.45
C ALA A 142 -9.97 -4.11 -6.27
N ASP A 143 -10.24 -5.38 -6.54
CA ASP A 143 -10.25 -6.40 -5.49
C ASP A 143 -8.97 -7.25 -5.54
N GLY A 144 -8.86 -8.28 -4.69
CA GLY A 144 -7.77 -9.25 -4.70
C GLY A 144 -6.90 -9.24 -3.46
N ILE A 145 -6.98 -8.21 -2.61
CA ILE A 145 -6.21 -8.14 -1.35
C ILE A 145 -7.02 -8.67 -0.17
N GLY A 146 -8.25 -8.17 0.01
CA GLY A 146 -9.04 -8.38 1.23
C GLY A 146 -9.73 -9.74 1.31
N ASN A 147 -9.99 -10.39 0.17
CA ASN A 147 -10.59 -11.72 0.10
C ASN A 147 -9.79 -12.63 -0.85
N GLY A 148 -9.03 -13.58 -0.31
CA GLY A 148 -8.44 -14.68 -1.07
C GLY A 148 -7.06 -14.46 -1.69
N LYS A 149 -6.45 -13.26 -1.59
CA LYS A 149 -5.12 -12.96 -2.17
C LYS A 149 -5.06 -13.34 -3.65
N ASP A 150 -5.92 -12.70 -4.45
CA ASP A 150 -6.15 -13.01 -5.87
C ASP A 150 -5.82 -11.82 -6.78
N PRO A 151 -4.57 -11.71 -7.28
CA PRO A 151 -4.14 -10.61 -8.14
C PRO A 151 -4.80 -10.57 -9.51
N VAL A 152 -5.48 -11.64 -9.92
CA VAL A 152 -6.29 -11.63 -11.16
C VAL A 152 -7.34 -10.50 -11.11
N ARG A 153 -7.78 -10.13 -9.90
CA ARG A 153 -8.77 -9.09 -9.63
C ARG A 153 -8.19 -7.68 -9.52
N TYR A 154 -6.87 -7.52 -9.61
CA TYR A 154 -6.23 -6.20 -9.58
C TYR A 154 -6.64 -5.40 -10.81
N GLY A 155 -6.86 -4.11 -10.61
CA GLY A 155 -7.21 -3.15 -11.65
C GLY A 155 -5.98 -2.75 -12.47
N THR A 156 -6.22 -2.04 -13.56
CA THR A 156 -5.14 -1.42 -14.34
C THR A 156 -4.94 0.01 -13.88
N LEU A 157 -3.75 0.31 -13.37
CA LEU A 157 -3.28 1.66 -13.10
C LEU A 157 -2.49 2.15 -14.34
N LEU A 158 -2.93 3.26 -14.92
CA LEU A 158 -2.21 3.87 -16.03
C LEU A 158 -1.22 4.89 -15.48
N PRO A 159 0.09 4.76 -15.76
CA PRO A 159 1.02 5.81 -15.40
C PRO A 159 0.65 7.10 -16.17
N PRO A 160 0.92 8.29 -15.61
CA PRO A 160 0.75 9.52 -16.34
C PRO A 160 1.59 9.47 -17.63
N PRO A 161 1.12 10.07 -18.74
CA PRO A 161 1.90 10.13 -19.96
C PRO A 161 3.28 10.73 -19.67
N SER A 162 4.32 10.11 -20.21
CA SER A 162 5.69 10.61 -20.18
C SER A 162 5.71 12.04 -20.71
N ARG A 163 6.19 12.98 -19.88
CA ARG A 163 6.43 14.38 -20.28
C ARG A 163 7.74 14.50 -21.04
#